data_AF-A0A7Y5NQR5-F1
#
_entry.id   AF-A0A7Y5NQR5-F1
#
_cell.length_a   1.000
_cell.length_b   1.000
_cell.length_c   1.000
_cell.angle_alpha   90.00
_cell.angle_beta   90.00
_cell.angle_gamma   90.00
#
_symmetry.space_group_name_H-M   'P 1'
#
loop_
_entity.id
_entity.type
_entity.pdbx_description
1 polymer ?
#
loop_
_entity_poly.entity_id
_entity_poly.type
_entity_poly.pdbx_seq_one_letter_code
_entity_poly.pdbx_strand_id
1 'polypeptide(L)'
;MTTMRTQTARHDIEIDNGEPAPISGRRVVTSSGASAAVLDESIEVRDAAGRLIFEYDAATGKGALVVPNGDLTLKAPHGNIDLVAGKSISLGTKQLTMTAERADVTFADMSYRAVRLDAAVEQAHVVLDRIEQVASNVLLRAREVVRHVEGLDHTTAGRVRALIRGAYSLKAERASVLAEDDVKIDGNRVNLG
;
A
#
# COMPACT_ATOMS: atom_id res chain seq x y z
N MET A 1 50.43 31.32 71.98
CA MET A 1 49.25 30.46 72.26
C MET A 1 48.19 30.83 71.24
N THR A 2 48.39 30.55 69.96
CA THR A 2 48.27 29.25 69.25
C THR A 2 46.83 28.77 69.17
N THR A 3 46.22 29.15 68.06
CA THR A 3 44.89 28.83 67.53
C THR A 3 44.81 27.37 67.08
N MET A 4 43.69 26.69 67.30
CA MET A 4 43.35 25.45 66.59
C MET A 4 41.88 25.50 66.14
N ARG A 5 41.69 25.55 64.82
CA ARG A 5 40.43 25.32 64.10
C ARG A 5 40.31 23.81 63.83
N THR A 6 39.17 23.24 64.16
CA THR A 6 38.83 21.85 63.80
C THR A 6 38.26 21.84 62.38
N GLN A 7 38.97 21.17 61.46
CA GLN A 7 38.56 20.97 60.07
C GLN A 7 38.11 19.51 59.91
N THR A 8 36.80 19.29 59.75
CA THR A 8 36.23 17.98 59.44
C THR A 8 36.32 17.76 57.92
N ALA A 9 37.22 16.88 57.49
CA ALA A 9 37.34 16.48 56.09
C ALA A 9 36.21 15.50 55.71
N ARG A 10 35.38 15.89 54.75
CA ARG A 10 34.49 14.97 54.02
C ARG A 10 35.34 14.20 53.00
N HIS A 11 35.31 12.88 53.08
CA HIS A 11 35.78 12.01 52.00
C HIS A 11 34.62 11.86 51.01
N ASP A 12 34.69 12.55 49.89
CA ASP A 12 33.83 12.31 48.75
C ASP A 12 34.35 11.03 48.06
N ILE A 13 33.53 9.97 48.07
CA ILE A 13 33.76 8.78 47.27
C ILE A 13 33.29 9.14 45.85
N GLU A 14 34.25 9.43 44.99
CA GLU A 14 34.04 9.60 43.56
C GLU A 14 33.73 8.22 42.97
N ILE A 15 32.44 7.94 42.76
CA ILE A 15 32.02 6.79 41.96
C ILE A 15 32.29 7.17 40.51
N ASP A 16 33.38 6.63 39.97
CA ASP A 16 33.68 6.61 38.55
C ASP A 16 32.53 5.92 37.81
N ASN A 17 31.60 6.73 37.28
CA ASN A 17 30.56 6.30 36.35
C ASN A 17 31.17 6.14 34.94
N GLY A 18 32.29 5.43 34.84
CA GLY A 18 32.89 5.08 33.57
C GLY A 18 31.84 4.37 32.72
N GLU A 19 31.51 4.96 31.56
CA GLU A 19 30.70 4.29 30.56
C GLU A 19 31.27 2.87 30.36
N PRO A 20 30.44 1.82 30.44
CA PRO A 20 30.94 0.47 30.25
C PRO A 20 31.61 0.38 28.88
N ALA A 21 32.91 0.12 28.88
CA ALA A 21 33.68 -0.03 27.65
C ALA A 21 32.99 -1.07 26.74
N PRO A 22 32.94 -0.83 25.41
CA PRO A 22 32.30 -1.75 24.48
C PRO A 22 32.92 -3.15 24.64
N ILE A 23 32.06 -4.13 24.95
CA ILE A 23 32.49 -5.52 25.19
C ILE A 23 32.72 -6.19 23.83
N SER A 24 33.85 -5.90 23.20
CA SER A 24 34.26 -6.54 21.94
C SER A 24 34.69 -8.00 22.19
N GLY A 25 34.28 -8.93 21.32
CA GLY A 25 34.78 -10.31 21.28
C GLY A 25 33.96 -11.39 22.01
N ARG A 26 32.79 -11.07 22.58
CA ARG A 26 31.99 -12.05 23.33
C ARG A 26 31.04 -12.82 22.41
N ARG A 27 31.42 -14.06 22.05
CA ARG A 27 30.56 -15.00 21.31
C ARG A 27 29.69 -15.81 22.28
N VAL A 28 28.38 -15.76 22.10
CA VAL A 28 27.42 -16.64 22.78
C VAL A 28 27.05 -17.77 21.81
N VAL A 29 27.12 -19.01 22.27
CA VAL A 29 26.80 -20.20 21.46
C VAL A 29 25.74 -21.03 22.17
N THR A 30 24.70 -21.46 21.47
CA THR A 30 23.69 -22.39 22.00
C THR A 30 24.25 -23.82 22.00
N SER A 31 23.65 -24.73 22.78
CA SER A 31 23.99 -26.17 22.72
C SER A 31 23.77 -26.80 21.34
N SER A 32 22.90 -26.20 20.53
CA SER A 32 22.63 -26.59 19.14
C SER A 32 23.59 -25.98 18.11
N GLY A 33 24.53 -25.12 18.53
CA GLY A 33 25.56 -24.53 17.67
C GLY A 33 25.22 -23.18 17.04
N ALA A 34 24.02 -22.64 17.24
CA ALA A 34 23.70 -21.27 16.83
C ALA A 34 24.52 -20.28 17.66
N SER A 35 24.85 -19.11 17.12
CA SER A 35 25.70 -18.15 17.83
C SER A 35 25.35 -16.70 17.58
N ALA A 36 25.66 -15.85 18.55
CA ALA A 36 25.62 -14.39 18.43
C ALA A 36 26.98 -13.81 18.84
N ALA A 37 27.51 -12.85 18.08
CA ALA A 37 28.81 -12.25 18.34
C ALA A 37 28.86 -10.79 17.87
N VAL A 38 29.76 -10.01 18.48
CA VAL A 38 30.20 -8.73 17.94
C VAL A 38 31.48 -8.97 17.14
N LEU A 39 31.47 -8.66 15.85
CA LEU A 39 32.65 -8.67 14.97
C LEU A 39 32.89 -7.25 14.48
N ASP A 40 34.00 -6.65 14.90
CA ASP A 40 34.29 -5.24 14.62
C ASP A 40 33.12 -4.32 15.00
N GLU A 41 32.45 -3.73 14.01
CA GLU A 41 31.30 -2.83 14.14
C GLU A 41 29.94 -3.52 13.87
N SER A 42 29.92 -4.86 13.75
CA SER A 42 28.69 -5.62 13.47
C SER A 42 28.28 -6.53 14.63
N ILE A 43 26.96 -6.61 14.85
CA ILE A 43 26.34 -7.64 15.67
C ILE A 43 25.78 -8.69 14.73
N GLU A 44 26.34 -9.89 14.77
CA GLU A 44 25.89 -11.01 13.94
C GLU A 44 25.20 -12.09 14.77
N VAL A 45 24.09 -12.61 14.25
CA VAL A 45 23.45 -13.83 14.73
C VAL A 45 23.49 -14.86 13.61
N ARG A 46 24.02 -16.04 13.90
CA ARG A 46 24.21 -17.15 12.95
C ARG A 46 23.52 -18.41 13.43
N ASP A 47 23.04 -19.21 12.49
CA ASP A 47 22.50 -20.55 12.78
C ASP A 47 23.60 -21.57 13.08
N ALA A 48 23.20 -22.82 13.38
CA ALA A 48 24.11 -23.92 13.68
C ALA A 48 25.05 -24.29 12.52
N ALA A 49 24.69 -23.96 11.28
CA ALA A 49 25.51 -24.15 10.10
C ALA A 49 26.42 -22.94 9.81
N GLY A 50 26.42 -21.92 10.68
CA GLY A 50 27.21 -20.70 10.53
C GLY A 50 26.61 -19.68 9.56
N ARG A 51 25.38 -19.86 9.09
CA ARG A 51 24.72 -18.94 8.15
C ARG A 51 24.12 -17.76 8.91
N LEU A 52 24.22 -16.57 8.33
CA LEU A 52 23.70 -15.34 8.93
C LEU A 52 22.16 -15.37 8.99
N ILE A 53 21.61 -15.09 10.18
CA ILE A 53 20.18 -14.88 10.42
C ILE A 53 19.88 -13.40 10.64
N PHE A 54 20.74 -12.70 11.38
CA PHE A 54 20.58 -11.27 11.64
C PHE A 54 21.93 -10.59 11.66
N GLU A 55 21.98 -9.38 11.11
CA GLU A 55 23.13 -8.49 11.21
C GLU A 55 22.64 -7.08 11.55
N TYR A 56 23.40 -6.39 12.39
CA TYR A 56 23.33 -4.95 12.54
C TYR A 56 24.73 -4.37 12.43
N ASP A 57 24.96 -3.53 11.41
CA ASP A 57 26.19 -2.77 11.18
C ASP A 57 26.04 -1.38 11.81
N ALA A 58 26.81 -1.11 12.86
CA ALA A 58 26.76 0.15 13.60
C ALA A 58 27.37 1.32 12.83
N ALA A 59 28.33 1.07 11.91
CA ALA A 59 28.95 2.11 11.11
C ALA A 59 27.97 2.69 10.08
N THR A 60 27.10 1.84 9.51
CA THR A 60 26.09 2.27 8.54
C THR A 60 24.67 2.40 9.11
N GLY A 61 24.45 1.91 10.32
CA GLY A 61 23.13 1.82 10.98
C GLY A 61 22.18 0.84 10.30
N LYS A 62 22.68 -0.07 9.46
CA LYS A 62 21.86 -1.00 8.67
C LYS A 62 21.64 -2.29 9.43
N GLY A 63 20.38 -2.72 9.47
CA GLY A 63 19.99 -4.04 9.94
C GLY A 63 19.53 -4.93 8.79
N ALA A 64 19.83 -6.23 8.87
CA ALA A 64 19.31 -7.24 7.96
C ALA A 64 18.79 -8.44 8.76
N LEU A 65 17.61 -8.92 8.40
CA LEU A 65 17.07 -10.19 8.85
C LEU A 65 17.02 -11.12 7.64
N VAL A 66 17.67 -12.28 7.75
CA VAL A 66 17.88 -13.23 6.66
C VAL A 66 17.39 -14.61 7.09
N VAL A 67 16.53 -15.23 6.28
CA VAL A 67 16.12 -16.62 6.46
C VAL A 67 16.62 -17.38 5.22
N PRO A 68 17.84 -17.93 5.23
CA PRO A 68 18.47 -18.45 4.02
C PRO A 68 17.74 -19.68 3.47
N ASN A 69 17.14 -20.48 4.35
CA ASN A 69 16.27 -21.61 4.00
C ASN A 69 15.00 -21.57 4.86
N GLY A 70 13.85 -21.93 4.28
CA GLY A 70 12.57 -21.99 4.98
C GLY A 70 11.78 -20.68 4.91
N ASP A 71 10.86 -20.50 5.86
CA ASP A 71 9.89 -19.41 5.84
C ASP A 71 10.09 -18.45 7.03
N LEU A 72 9.89 -17.15 6.80
CA LEU A 72 9.78 -16.14 7.84
C LEU A 72 8.31 -15.93 8.19
N THR A 73 7.96 -15.96 9.47
CA THR A 73 6.61 -15.66 9.95
C THR A 73 6.64 -14.66 11.09
N LEU A 74 5.94 -13.53 10.92
CA LEU A 74 5.71 -12.53 11.97
C LEU A 74 4.29 -12.72 12.53
N LYS A 75 4.15 -12.92 13.84
CA LYS A 75 2.85 -13.14 14.51
C LYS A 75 2.68 -12.22 15.70
N ALA A 76 1.54 -11.54 15.76
CA ALA A 76 1.09 -10.77 16.92
C ALA A 76 -0.38 -11.13 17.21
N PRO A 77 -0.69 -12.32 17.77
CA PRO A 77 -2.07 -12.82 17.89
C PRO A 77 -3.00 -11.94 18.74
N HIS A 78 -2.44 -11.08 19.59
CA HIS A 78 -3.16 -10.13 20.43
C HIS A 78 -2.60 -8.71 20.29
N GLY A 79 -1.91 -8.42 19.19
CA GLY A 79 -1.23 -7.14 18.98
C GLY A 79 -1.13 -6.77 17.51
N ASN A 80 -0.31 -5.75 17.24
CA ASN A 80 -0.14 -5.19 15.90
C ASN A 80 1.26 -5.50 15.34
N ILE A 81 1.36 -5.49 14.02
CA ILE A 81 2.64 -5.46 13.30
C ILE A 81 2.62 -4.19 12.45
N ASP A 82 3.42 -3.19 12.84
CA ASP A 82 3.56 -1.95 12.11
C ASP A 82 4.80 -1.99 11.21
N LEU A 83 4.63 -1.70 9.92
CA LEU A 83 5.71 -1.54 8.96
C LEU A 83 5.78 -0.07 8.53
N VAL A 84 6.70 0.68 9.13
CA VAL A 84 6.84 2.14 8.93
C VAL A 84 8.21 2.45 8.35
N ALA A 85 8.26 3.22 7.27
CA ALA A 85 9.50 3.68 6.65
C ALA A 85 9.42 5.16 6.27
N GLY A 86 10.49 5.92 6.55
CA GLY A 86 10.55 7.35 6.18
C GLY A 86 10.84 7.61 4.70
N LYS A 87 11.17 6.58 3.91
CA LYS A 87 11.48 6.69 2.48
C LYS A 87 10.63 5.78 1.63
N SER A 88 10.80 4.46 1.78
CA SER A 88 10.14 3.48 0.92
C SER A 88 9.97 2.12 1.61
N ILE A 89 8.90 1.43 1.26
CA ILE A 89 8.71 0.00 1.51
C ILE A 89 8.64 -0.69 0.14
N SER A 90 9.33 -1.80 -0.04
CA SER A 90 9.33 -2.58 -1.28
C SER A 90 9.03 -4.04 -0.99
N LEU A 91 8.02 -4.61 -1.67
CA LEU A 91 7.59 -5.99 -1.51
C LEU A 91 7.77 -6.72 -2.84
N GLY A 92 8.83 -7.52 -2.94
CA GLY A 92 9.12 -8.35 -4.12
C GLY A 92 8.78 -9.81 -3.87
N THR A 93 7.78 -10.34 -4.56
CA THR A 93 7.35 -11.74 -4.45
C THR A 93 6.74 -12.25 -5.75
N LYS A 94 6.72 -13.57 -5.95
CA LYS A 94 5.96 -14.21 -7.04
C LYS A 94 4.45 -14.16 -6.77
N GLN A 95 4.05 -14.15 -5.50
CA GLN A 95 2.66 -14.14 -5.07
C GLN A 95 2.51 -13.29 -3.80
N LEU A 96 1.59 -12.33 -3.86
CA LEU A 96 1.17 -11.52 -2.71
C LEU A 96 -0.31 -11.79 -2.44
N THR A 97 -0.64 -12.12 -1.19
CA THR A 97 -2.02 -12.26 -0.73
C THR A 97 -2.21 -11.37 0.48
N MET A 98 -3.23 -10.51 0.42
CA MET A 98 -3.64 -9.63 1.51
C MET A 98 -5.09 -9.94 1.83
N THR A 99 -5.35 -10.34 3.07
CA THR A 99 -6.70 -10.62 3.56
C THR A 99 -6.92 -9.75 4.78
N ALA A 100 -7.95 -8.89 4.72
CA ALA A 100 -8.33 -8.00 5.80
C ALA A 100 -9.85 -7.79 5.77
N GLU A 101 -10.44 -7.56 6.94
CA GLU A 101 -11.83 -7.09 7.03
C GLU A 101 -11.95 -5.65 6.51
N ARG A 102 -10.95 -4.82 6.81
CA ARG A 102 -10.85 -3.43 6.36
C ARG A 102 -9.42 -3.12 5.92
N ALA A 103 -9.29 -2.46 4.77
CA ALA A 103 -8.02 -1.91 4.29
C ALA A 103 -8.23 -0.45 3.90
N ASP A 104 -7.44 0.45 4.50
CA ASP A 104 -7.37 1.85 4.14
C ASP A 104 -6.09 2.09 3.35
N VAL A 105 -6.25 2.55 2.11
CA VAL A 105 -5.14 2.71 1.16
C VAL A 105 -5.22 4.11 0.58
N THR A 106 -4.20 4.93 0.84
CA THR A 106 -4.09 6.30 0.33
C THR A 106 -2.79 6.45 -0.44
N PHE A 107 -2.90 6.83 -1.70
CA PHE A 107 -1.77 7.15 -2.57
C PHE A 107 -2.01 8.48 -3.25
N ALA A 108 -0.96 9.29 -3.41
CA ALA A 108 -1.00 10.46 -4.27
C ALA A 108 -0.90 10.07 -5.76
N ASP A 109 -0.09 9.05 -6.06
CA ASP A 109 0.06 8.47 -7.39
C ASP A 109 0.11 6.93 -7.25
N MET A 110 -0.65 6.23 -8.11
CA MET A 110 -0.72 4.78 -8.15
C MET A 110 -0.69 4.29 -9.60
N SER A 111 0.35 3.54 -9.95
CA SER A 111 0.43 2.78 -11.20
C SER A 111 0.18 1.29 -10.91
N TYR A 112 -0.90 0.76 -11.47
CA TYR A 112 -1.22 -0.67 -11.41
C TYR A 112 -1.14 -1.29 -12.81
N ARG A 113 -0.37 -2.37 -12.96
CA ARG A 113 -0.24 -3.13 -14.22
C ARG A 113 -0.59 -4.58 -13.96
N ALA A 114 -1.69 -5.04 -14.54
CA ALA A 114 -2.11 -6.44 -14.47
C ALA A 114 -2.70 -6.91 -15.80
N VAL A 115 -2.65 -8.23 -16.01
CA VAL A 115 -3.32 -8.89 -17.14
C VAL A 115 -4.81 -9.05 -16.87
N ARG A 116 -5.19 -9.28 -15.61
CA ARG A 116 -6.57 -9.46 -15.17
C ARG A 116 -6.76 -8.85 -13.78
N LEU A 117 -7.89 -8.16 -13.61
CA LEU A 117 -8.36 -7.64 -12.34
C LEU A 117 -9.82 -8.10 -12.17
N ASP A 118 -10.10 -8.84 -11.11
CA ASP A 118 -11.46 -9.17 -10.68
C ASP A 118 -11.73 -8.42 -9.37
N ALA A 119 -12.66 -7.47 -9.40
CA ALA A 119 -13.07 -6.70 -8.24
C ALA A 119 -14.58 -6.80 -8.07
N ALA A 120 -15.02 -7.25 -6.89
CA ALA A 120 -16.41 -7.17 -6.47
C ALA A 120 -16.51 -6.04 -5.47
N VAL A 121 -17.19 -4.96 -5.85
CA VAL A 121 -17.37 -3.77 -5.02
C VAL A 121 -18.86 -3.59 -4.79
N GLU A 122 -19.29 -3.62 -3.53
CA GLU A 122 -20.71 -3.42 -3.18
C GLU A 122 -21.14 -1.97 -3.44
N GLN A 123 -20.28 -1.02 -3.08
CA GLN A 123 -20.54 0.40 -3.28
C GLN A 123 -19.23 1.12 -3.61
N ALA A 124 -19.22 1.85 -4.73
CA ALA A 124 -18.12 2.73 -5.12
C ALA A 124 -18.67 4.15 -5.26
N HIS A 125 -18.12 5.08 -4.48
CA HIS A 125 -18.32 6.52 -4.69
C HIS A 125 -17.03 7.08 -5.27
N VAL A 126 -17.12 7.59 -6.50
CA VAL A 126 -15.96 8.09 -7.25
C VAL A 126 -16.24 9.55 -7.57
N VAL A 127 -15.41 10.45 -7.03
CA VAL A 127 -15.43 11.89 -7.33
C VAL A 127 -14.13 12.19 -8.06
N LEU A 128 -14.22 12.51 -9.35
CA LEU A 128 -13.06 12.74 -10.22
C LEU A 128 -13.35 13.90 -11.17
N ASP A 129 -12.32 14.71 -11.44
CA ASP A 129 -12.40 15.78 -12.45
C ASP A 129 -12.35 15.23 -13.89
N ARG A 130 -11.64 14.11 -14.10
CA ARG A 130 -11.49 13.48 -15.42
C ARG A 130 -11.27 11.98 -15.30
N ILE A 131 -12.01 11.21 -16.10
CA ILE A 131 -11.78 9.80 -16.34
C ILE A 131 -11.47 9.63 -17.83
N GLU A 132 -10.25 9.24 -18.15
CA GLU A 132 -9.87 8.83 -19.51
C GLU A 132 -9.79 7.31 -19.55
N GLN A 133 -10.64 6.70 -20.39
CA GLN A 133 -10.62 5.26 -20.59
C GLN A 133 -10.11 4.93 -22.00
N VAL A 134 -8.95 4.30 -22.07
CA VAL A 134 -8.45 3.68 -23.31
C VAL A 134 -8.68 2.18 -23.19
N ALA A 135 -9.74 1.70 -23.83
CA ALA A 135 -10.10 0.29 -23.84
C ALA A 135 -10.55 -0.12 -25.23
N SER A 136 -10.17 -1.33 -25.67
CA SER A 136 -10.67 -1.87 -26.93
C SER A 136 -12.18 -2.12 -26.88
N ASN A 137 -12.71 -2.50 -25.71
CA ASN A 137 -14.14 -2.72 -25.48
C ASN A 137 -14.50 -2.40 -24.03
N VAL A 138 -15.70 -1.84 -23.84
CA VAL A 138 -16.31 -1.62 -22.52
C VAL A 138 -17.70 -2.26 -22.54
N LEU A 139 -17.93 -3.24 -21.67
CA LEU A 139 -19.25 -3.86 -21.49
C LEU A 139 -19.81 -3.43 -20.14
N LEU A 140 -20.84 -2.59 -20.18
CA LEU A 140 -21.59 -2.19 -19.00
C LEU A 140 -22.90 -3.00 -18.93
N ARG A 141 -23.08 -3.75 -17.86
CA ARG A 141 -24.35 -4.41 -17.54
C ARG A 141 -24.84 -3.89 -16.19
N ALA A 142 -25.86 -3.06 -16.23
CA ALA A 142 -26.42 -2.43 -15.04
C ALA A 142 -27.93 -2.70 -14.96
N ARG A 143 -28.46 -2.78 -13.74
CA ARG A 143 -29.91 -2.82 -13.49
C ARG A 143 -30.55 -1.49 -13.87
N GLU A 144 -29.89 -0.40 -13.52
CA GLU A 144 -30.31 0.98 -13.78
C GLU A 144 -29.09 1.85 -14.06
N VAL A 145 -29.23 2.77 -15.00
CA VAL A 145 -28.21 3.77 -15.35
C VAL A 145 -28.90 5.12 -15.40
N VAL A 146 -28.49 6.03 -14.53
CA VAL A 146 -28.93 7.43 -14.54
C VAL A 146 -27.71 8.28 -14.88
N ARG A 147 -27.82 9.08 -15.95
CA ARG A 147 -26.80 10.08 -16.30
C ARG A 147 -27.38 11.46 -16.07
N HIS A 148 -26.79 12.20 -15.15
CA HIS A 148 -27.03 13.62 -14.98
C HIS A 148 -25.83 14.36 -15.55
N VAL A 149 -26.06 15.22 -16.54
CA VAL A 149 -25.01 15.95 -17.24
C VAL A 149 -25.41 17.41 -17.25
N GLU A 150 -24.67 18.25 -16.53
CA GLU A 150 -24.91 19.70 -16.46
C GLU A 150 -24.49 20.41 -17.76
N GLY A 151 -23.40 19.91 -18.39
CA GLY A 151 -22.84 20.45 -19.62
C GLY A 151 -23.21 19.63 -20.87
N LEU A 152 -22.20 19.03 -21.49
CA LEU A 152 -22.33 18.32 -22.77
C LEU A 152 -22.21 16.80 -22.57
N ASP A 153 -23.22 16.05 -23.02
CA ASP A 153 -23.11 14.61 -23.28
C ASP A 153 -22.89 14.40 -24.78
N HIS A 154 -21.63 14.24 -25.19
CA HIS A 154 -21.26 13.97 -26.58
C HIS A 154 -20.81 12.52 -26.75
N THR A 155 -21.43 11.81 -27.68
CA THR A 155 -21.03 10.45 -28.05
C THR A 155 -20.53 10.44 -29.50
N THR A 156 -19.25 10.16 -29.70
CA THR A 156 -18.69 9.82 -31.01
C THR A 156 -18.52 8.30 -31.06
N ALA A 157 -19.22 7.63 -31.97
CA ALA A 157 -19.14 6.18 -32.09
C ALA A 157 -19.35 5.75 -33.55
N GLY A 158 -18.72 4.65 -33.96
CA GLY A 158 -18.96 4.08 -35.28
C GLY A 158 -20.40 3.60 -35.48
N ARG A 159 -21.07 3.14 -34.40
CA ARG A 159 -22.51 2.82 -34.42
C ARG A 159 -23.12 2.94 -33.03
N VAL A 160 -24.23 3.65 -32.92
CA VAL A 160 -25.07 3.71 -31.71
C VAL A 160 -26.37 2.93 -31.97
N ARG A 161 -26.76 2.03 -31.05
CA ARG A 161 -28.01 1.28 -31.13
C ARG A 161 -28.72 1.30 -29.78
N ALA A 162 -29.94 1.82 -29.74
CA ALA A 162 -30.82 1.72 -28.59
C ALA A 162 -31.88 0.63 -28.85
N LEU A 163 -31.92 -0.40 -28.01
CA LEU A 163 -32.97 -1.42 -28.02
C LEU A 163 -33.83 -1.27 -26.77
N ILE A 164 -35.03 -0.73 -26.92
CA ILE A 164 -35.90 -0.38 -25.81
C ILE A 164 -37.12 -1.30 -25.82
N ARG A 165 -37.37 -2.00 -24.70
CA ARG A 165 -38.53 -2.90 -24.55
C ARG A 165 -39.81 -2.15 -24.17
N GLY A 166 -39.66 -1.04 -23.45
CA GLY A 166 -40.76 -0.18 -23.01
C GLY A 166 -40.84 1.09 -23.86
N ALA A 167 -41.05 2.22 -23.20
CA ALA A 167 -41.08 3.53 -23.86
C ALA A 167 -39.68 4.14 -23.98
N TYR A 168 -39.42 4.81 -25.10
CA TYR A 168 -38.31 5.74 -25.27
C TYR A 168 -38.89 7.15 -25.34
N SER A 169 -38.49 8.01 -24.40
CA SER A 169 -38.95 9.41 -24.32
C SER A 169 -37.75 10.33 -24.39
N LEU A 170 -37.81 11.30 -25.31
CA LEU A 170 -36.84 12.38 -25.42
C LEU A 170 -37.59 13.70 -25.24
N LYS A 171 -37.14 14.50 -24.28
CA LYS A 171 -37.63 15.85 -24.05
C LYS A 171 -36.47 16.81 -24.16
N ALA A 172 -36.59 17.78 -25.04
CA ALA A 172 -35.60 18.82 -25.24
C ALA A 172 -36.32 20.13 -25.57
N GLU A 173 -35.67 21.26 -25.29
CA GLU A 173 -36.13 22.56 -25.81
C GLU A 173 -36.07 22.59 -27.34
N ARG A 174 -34.99 22.03 -27.91
CA ARG A 174 -34.83 21.83 -29.35
C ARG A 174 -34.18 20.48 -29.62
N ALA A 175 -34.77 19.72 -30.54
CA ALA A 175 -34.20 18.49 -31.04
C ALA A 175 -33.94 18.62 -32.55
N SER A 176 -32.77 18.16 -33.00
CA SER A 176 -32.42 18.08 -34.41
C SER A 176 -31.88 16.69 -34.72
N VAL A 177 -32.43 16.04 -35.74
CA VAL A 177 -31.93 14.76 -36.25
C VAL A 177 -31.49 15.00 -37.68
N LEU A 178 -30.20 14.85 -37.93
CA LEU A 178 -29.58 15.03 -39.24
C LEU A 178 -28.96 13.69 -39.65
N ALA A 179 -29.17 13.29 -40.90
CA ALA A 179 -28.57 12.11 -41.50
C ALA A 179 -28.08 12.46 -42.91
N GLU A 180 -27.00 11.83 -43.35
CA GLU A 180 -26.45 12.02 -44.70
C GLU A 180 -27.30 11.30 -45.77
N ASP A 181 -27.79 10.09 -45.45
CA ASP A 181 -28.54 9.26 -46.38
C ASP A 181 -30.04 9.25 -46.05
N ASP A 182 -30.48 8.48 -45.05
CA ASP A 182 -31.89 8.29 -44.73
C ASP A 182 -32.20 8.39 -43.24
N VAL A 183 -33.42 8.86 -42.95
CA VAL A 183 -34.06 8.75 -41.64
C VAL A 183 -35.33 7.93 -41.81
N LYS A 184 -35.37 6.74 -41.21
CA LYS A 184 -36.55 5.89 -41.19
C LYS A 184 -37.20 5.91 -39.81
N ILE A 185 -38.46 6.36 -39.76
CA ILE A 185 -39.32 6.30 -38.58
C ILE A 185 -40.49 5.40 -38.93
N ASP A 186 -40.68 4.34 -38.15
CA ASP A 186 -41.75 3.37 -38.36
C ASP A 186 -42.37 2.98 -37.01
N GLY A 187 -43.67 2.75 -37.02
CA GLY A 187 -44.46 2.41 -35.85
C GLY A 187 -45.93 2.34 -36.19
N ASN A 188 -46.71 1.66 -35.34
CA ASN A 188 -48.15 1.49 -35.54
C ASN A 188 -48.90 2.84 -35.68
N ARG A 189 -48.35 3.92 -35.09
CA ARG A 189 -48.85 5.30 -35.24
C ARG A 189 -47.69 6.29 -35.08
N VAL A 190 -47.60 7.26 -35.98
CA VAL A 190 -46.66 8.38 -35.91
C VAL A 190 -47.46 9.67 -35.92
N ASN A 191 -47.39 10.44 -34.83
CA ASN A 191 -48.03 11.76 -34.74
C ASN A 191 -46.94 12.82 -34.78
N LEU A 192 -47.07 13.78 -35.69
CA LEU A 192 -46.17 14.93 -35.83
C LEU A 192 -47.01 16.19 -35.67
N GLY A 193 -46.63 17.08 -34.76
CA GLY A 193 -47.37 18.30 -34.43
C GLY A 193 -46.64 19.16 -33.42
#